data_AF-A0A383BB48-F1
#
_entry.id   AF-A0A383BB48-F1
#
_cell.length_a   1.000
_cell.length_b   1.000
_cell.length_c   1.000
_cell.angle_alpha   90.00
_cell.angle_beta   90.00
_cell.angle_gamma   90.00
#
_symmetry.space_group_name_H-M   'P 1'
#
loop_
_entity.id
_entity.type
_entity.pdbx_description
1 polymer ?
#
loop_
_entity_poly.entity_id
_entity_poly.type
_entity_poly.pdbx_seq_one_letter_code
_entity_poly.pdbx_strand_id
1 'polypeptide(L)'
;MSLPECLGQLRQAVESGSIPHRSIKVEMRDNLMGRLRLHERLFADIVGYDDTVIPQITNAVLAKHNFVLLGLRGQAKTRILRSLTTLLDEVVPIIPGCQINDDPLA
;
A
#
# COMPACT_ATOMS: atom_id res chain seq x y z
N MET A 1 -10.40 18.38 2.20
CA MET A 1 -11.40 17.85 1.25
C MET A 1 -12.41 17.06 2.05
N SER A 2 -13.70 17.20 1.80
CA SER A 2 -14.74 16.39 2.45
C SER A 2 -14.69 14.96 1.89
N LEU A 3 -14.71 13.96 2.76
CA LEU A 3 -14.84 12.56 2.37
C LEU A 3 -16.30 12.26 1.96
N PRO A 4 -16.54 11.35 1.02
CA PRO A 4 -17.89 10.96 0.63
C PRO A 4 -18.59 10.24 1.79
N GLU A 5 -19.83 10.64 2.08
CA GLU A 5 -20.65 10.08 3.17
C GLU A 5 -21.66 9.03 2.68
N CYS A 6 -21.89 8.96 1.36
CA CYS A 6 -22.80 8.01 0.76
C CYS A 6 -22.25 7.41 -0.54
N LEU A 7 -22.82 6.26 -0.95
CA LEU A 7 -22.40 5.54 -2.15
C LEU A 7 -22.48 6.40 -3.42
N GLY A 8 -23.49 7.26 -3.53
CA GLY A 8 -23.64 8.16 -4.68
C GLY A 8 -22.50 9.18 -4.78
N GLN A 9 -22.11 9.79 -3.66
CA GLN A 9 -20.96 10.70 -3.61
C GLN A 9 -19.64 9.98 -3.89
N LEU A 10 -19.49 8.75 -3.35
CA LEU A 10 -18.29 7.94 -3.60
C LEU A 10 -18.14 7.60 -5.09
N ARG A 11 -19.22 7.18 -5.75
CA ARG A 11 -19.23 6.92 -7.20
C ARG A 11 -18.82 8.15 -7.99
N GLN A 12 -19.44 9.29 -7.72
CA GLN A 12 -19.11 10.54 -8.40
C GLN A 12 -17.64 10.95 -8.18
N ALA A 13 -17.11 10.78 -6.96
CA ALA A 13 -15.73 11.10 -6.64
C ALA A 13 -14.71 10.18 -7.34
N VAL A 14 -15.05 8.91 -7.54
CA VAL A 14 -14.24 7.97 -8.32
C VAL A 14 -14.31 8.28 -9.81
N GLU A 15 -15.50 8.55 -10.35
CA GLU A 15 -15.69 8.94 -11.76
C GLU A 15 -14.97 10.24 -12.11
N SER A 16 -14.96 11.21 -11.19
CA SER A 16 -14.23 12.47 -11.36
C SER A 16 -12.72 12.33 -11.18
N GLY A 17 -12.23 11.16 -10.72
CA GLY A 17 -10.83 10.91 -10.41
C GLY A 17 -10.33 11.59 -9.13
N SER A 18 -11.22 12.09 -8.28
CA SER A 18 -10.87 12.70 -6.99
C SER A 18 -10.47 11.66 -5.96
N ILE A 19 -11.02 10.45 -6.06
CA ILE A 19 -10.64 9.29 -5.24
C ILE A 19 -10.22 8.17 -6.19
N PRO A 20 -9.02 7.59 -6.04
CA PRO A 20 -8.60 6.48 -6.88
C PRO A 20 -9.38 5.21 -6.52
N HIS A 21 -9.90 4.49 -7.51
CA HIS A 21 -10.40 3.12 -7.36
C HIS A 21 -9.44 2.17 -8.08
N ARG A 22 -8.64 1.45 -7.30
CA ARG A 22 -7.54 0.62 -7.79
C ARG A 22 -7.26 -0.52 -6.82
N SER A 23 -6.67 -1.60 -7.31
CA SER A 23 -6.25 -2.68 -6.42
C SER A 23 -5.03 -2.27 -5.59
N ILE A 24 -4.89 -2.89 -4.40
CA ILE A 24 -3.77 -2.71 -3.48
C ILE A 24 -2.42 -2.84 -4.20
N LYS A 25 -2.30 -3.78 -5.15
CA LYS A 25 -1.06 -3.98 -5.93
C LYS A 25 -0.70 -2.78 -6.80
N VAL A 26 -1.70 -2.11 -7.38
CA VAL A 26 -1.49 -0.91 -8.20
C VAL A 26 -1.13 0.26 -7.30
N GLU A 27 -1.87 0.44 -6.22
CA GLU A 27 -1.64 1.48 -5.21
C GLU A 27 -0.22 1.41 -4.63
N MET A 28 0.18 0.25 -4.09
CA MET A 28 1.52 0.04 -3.54
C MET A 28 2.62 0.35 -4.57
N ARG A 29 2.43 -0.06 -5.83
CA ARG A 29 3.39 0.22 -6.90
C ARG A 29 3.49 1.71 -7.19
N ASP A 30 2.35 2.37 -7.36
CA ASP A 30 2.31 3.78 -7.75
C ASP A 30 2.90 4.68 -6.65
N ASN A 31 2.56 4.38 -5.40
CA ASN A 31 3.11 5.07 -4.22
C ASN A 31 4.60 4.78 -4.05
N LEU A 32 5.05 3.54 -4.26
CA LEU A 32 6.48 3.20 -4.27
C LEU A 32 7.25 3.95 -5.36
N MET A 33 6.72 4.04 -6.57
CA MET A 33 7.34 4.82 -7.66
C MET A 33 7.45 6.30 -7.28
N GLY A 34 6.44 6.86 -6.59
CA GLY A 34 6.49 8.20 -6.04
C GLY A 34 7.66 8.41 -5.09
N ARG A 35 7.78 7.54 -4.08
CA ARG A 35 8.89 7.59 -3.10
C ARG A 35 10.26 7.45 -3.72
N LEU A 36 10.41 6.55 -4.70
CA LEU A 36 11.67 6.35 -5.42
C LEU A 36 12.08 7.61 -6.19
N ARG A 37 11.14 8.30 -6.85
CA ARG A 37 11.43 9.59 -7.53
C ARG A 37 11.91 10.66 -6.56
N LEU A 38 11.34 10.69 -5.35
CA LEU A 38 11.70 11.62 -4.28
C LEU A 38 12.98 11.21 -3.53
N HIS A 39 13.59 10.07 -3.88
CA HIS A 39 14.76 9.51 -3.18
C HIS A 39 14.50 9.29 -1.68
N GLU A 40 13.26 9.01 -1.32
CA GLU A 40 12.86 8.75 0.06
C GLU A 40 13.32 7.36 0.51
N ARG A 41 13.68 7.25 1.79
CA ARG A 41 14.06 5.98 2.38
C ARG A 41 12.82 5.11 2.62
N LEU A 42 12.67 4.04 1.86
CA LEU A 42 11.50 3.15 1.90
C LEU A 42 11.30 2.44 3.25
N PHE A 43 12.40 2.04 3.88
CA PHE A 43 12.41 1.24 5.11
C PHE A 43 13.30 1.87 6.17
N ALA A 44 12.95 3.08 6.63
CA ALA A 44 13.78 3.86 7.56
C ALA A 44 14.12 3.13 8.86
N ASP A 45 13.23 2.26 9.34
CA ASP A 45 13.38 1.48 10.56
C ASP A 45 14.19 0.18 10.39
N ILE A 46 14.58 -0.17 9.16
CA ILE A 46 15.37 -1.36 8.85
C ILE A 46 16.84 -0.94 8.76
N VAL A 47 17.67 -1.57 9.60
CA VAL A 47 19.12 -1.40 9.59
C VAL A 47 19.73 -2.58 8.85
N GLY A 48 20.49 -2.28 7.79
CA GLY A 48 21.03 -3.29 6.88
C GLY A 48 20.01 -3.76 5.84
N TYR A 49 20.39 -4.76 5.06
CA TYR A 49 19.65 -5.29 3.90
C TYR A 49 19.47 -4.34 2.71
N ASP A 50 20.09 -3.16 2.73
CA ASP A 50 20.06 -2.17 1.65
C ASP A 50 20.52 -2.79 0.32
N ASP A 51 21.49 -3.72 0.35
CA ASP A 51 22.04 -4.38 -0.83
C ASP A 51 21.45 -5.78 -1.11
N THR A 52 20.49 -6.26 -0.31
CA THR A 52 19.97 -7.64 -0.44
C THR A 52 18.45 -7.71 -0.45
N VAL A 53 17.80 -7.65 0.71
CA VAL A 53 16.36 -7.89 0.84
C VAL A 53 15.54 -6.70 0.35
N ILE A 54 15.97 -5.47 0.64
CA ILE A 54 15.23 -4.26 0.26
C ILE A 54 15.07 -4.16 -1.27
N PRO A 55 16.13 -4.31 -2.10
CA PRO A 55 15.99 -4.29 -3.55
C PRO A 55 15.04 -5.37 -4.09
N GLN A 56 15.06 -6.57 -3.51
CA GLN A 56 14.18 -7.67 -3.93
C GLN A 56 12.71 -7.36 -3.63
N ILE A 57 12.41 -6.78 -2.47
CA ILE A 57 11.05 -6.37 -2.11
C ILE A 57 10.58 -5.24 -3.04
N THR A 58 11.42 -4.22 -3.26
CA THR A 58 11.12 -3.12 -4.19
C THR A 58 10.77 -3.66 -5.57
N ASN A 59 11.57 -4.58 -6.10
CA ASN A 59 11.32 -5.21 -7.39
C ASN A 59 10.02 -6.03 -7.40
N ALA A 60 9.75 -6.80 -6.34
CA ALA A 60 8.53 -7.59 -6.23
C ALA A 60 7.27 -6.72 -6.20
N VAL A 61 7.28 -5.59 -5.47
CA VAL A 61 6.19 -4.62 -5.44
C VAL A 61 6.03 -3.94 -6.80
N LEU A 62 7.13 -3.52 -7.43
CA LEU A 62 7.10 -2.91 -8.77
C LEU A 62 6.50 -3.87 -9.82
N ALA A 63 6.84 -5.15 -9.72
CA ALA A 63 6.31 -6.22 -10.58
C ALA A 63 4.89 -6.69 -10.19
N LYS A 64 4.30 -6.14 -9.11
CA LYS A 64 2.98 -6.56 -8.58
C LYS A 64 2.93 -8.05 -8.20
N HIS A 65 4.06 -8.63 -7.83
CA HIS A 65 4.20 -10.04 -7.46
C HIS A 65 3.71 -10.31 -6.04
N ASN A 66 3.23 -11.54 -5.83
CA ASN A 66 3.06 -12.08 -4.48
C ASN A 66 4.41 -12.61 -4.01
N PHE A 67 4.78 -12.40 -2.75
CA PHE A 67 6.02 -12.90 -2.18
C PHE A 67 5.83 -13.30 -0.72
N VAL A 68 6.76 -14.10 -0.21
CA VAL A 68 6.79 -14.55 1.18
C VAL A 68 8.14 -14.19 1.78
N LEU A 69 8.14 -13.65 3.00
CA LEU A 69 9.36 -13.39 3.76
C LEU A 69 9.73 -14.63 4.58
N LEU A 70 10.80 -15.31 4.16
CA LEU A 70 11.36 -16.46 4.88
C LEU A 70 12.66 -16.04 5.57
N GLY A 71 12.86 -16.52 6.79
CA GLY A 71 14.05 -16.20 7.57
C GLY A 71 13.94 -16.63 9.02
N LEU A 72 15.05 -16.61 9.74
CA LEU A 72 15.13 -17.01 11.15
C LEU A 72 14.43 -16.00 12.07
N ARG A 73 14.20 -16.40 13.33
CA ARG A 73 13.66 -15.50 14.36
C ARG A 73 14.58 -14.27 14.52
N GLY A 74 13.98 -13.08 14.63
CA GLY A 74 14.72 -11.83 14.81
C GLY A 74 15.20 -11.13 13.53
N GLN A 75 15.00 -11.70 12.34
CA GLN A 75 15.45 -11.11 11.07
C GLN A 75 14.50 -10.04 10.48
N ALA A 76 13.87 -9.21 11.32
CA ALA A 76 13.06 -8.06 10.92
C ALA A 76 11.83 -8.31 10.00
N LYS A 77 11.43 -9.56 9.71
CA LYS A 77 10.25 -9.88 8.85
C LYS A 77 8.99 -9.08 9.18
N THR A 78 8.58 -9.06 10.45
CA THR A 78 7.39 -8.31 10.90
C THR A 78 7.57 -6.80 10.75
N ARG A 79 8.79 -6.29 10.91
CA ARG A 79 9.09 -4.87 10.74
C ARG A 79 8.96 -4.46 9.27
N ILE A 80 9.50 -5.27 8.36
CA ILE A 80 9.34 -5.09 6.91
C ILE A 80 7.87 -5.07 6.52
N LEU A 81 7.07 -6.04 6.98
CA LEU A 81 5.63 -6.09 6.67
C LEU A 81 4.89 -4.84 7.14
N ARG A 82 5.20 -4.33 8.33
CA ARG A 82 4.61 -3.08 8.83
C ARG A 82 5.07 -1.86 8.05
N SER A 83 6.32 -1.83 7.57
CA SER A 83 6.76 -0.74 6.71
C SER A 83 6.08 -0.75 5.34
N LEU A 84 5.71 -1.92 4.80
CA LEU A 84 4.99 -1.99 3.52
C LEU A 84 3.61 -1.34 3.56
N THR A 85 2.93 -1.32 4.71
CA THR A 85 1.63 -0.64 4.83
C THR A 85 1.75 0.88 4.69
N THR A 86 2.96 1.45 4.85
CA THR A 86 3.19 2.88 4.60
C THR A 86 3.12 3.25 3.12
N LEU A 87 3.07 2.27 2.22
CA LEU A 87 2.84 2.46 0.78
C LEU A 87 1.34 2.51 0.43
N LEU A 88 0.46 2.28 1.40
CA LEU A 88 -0.98 2.41 1.21
C LEU A 88 -1.43 3.83 1.52
N ASP A 89 -2.53 4.24 0.90
CA ASP A 89 -3.20 5.50 1.12
C ASP A 89 -3.77 5.53 2.55
N GLU A 90 -3.82 6.72 3.15
CA GLU A 90 -4.21 6.90 4.56
C GLU A 90 -5.67 6.50 4.81
N VAL A 91 -6.51 6.62 3.79
CA VAL A 91 -7.95 6.39 3.89
C VAL A 91 -8.42 5.50 2.74
N VAL A 92 -9.35 4.60 3.05
CA VAL A 92 -10.03 3.74 2.09
C VAL A 92 -11.52 3.73 2.41
N PRO A 93 -12.43 3.81 1.41
CA PRO A 93 -13.85 3.69 1.65
C PRO A 93 -14.21 2.26 2.11
N ILE A 94 -15.12 2.15 3.07
CA ILE A 94 -15.57 0.87 3.62
C ILE A 94 -17.09 0.83 3.73
N ILE A 95 -17.68 -0.36 3.75
CA ILE A 95 -19.09 -0.55 4.11
C ILE A 95 -19.23 -0.57 5.64
N PRO A 96 -19.96 0.39 6.26
CA PRO A 96 -20.18 0.39 7.70
C PRO A 96 -20.89 -0.88 8.18
N GLY A 97 -20.40 -1.47 9.27
CA GLY A 97 -20.97 -2.70 9.84
C GLY A 97 -20.51 -4.00 9.18
N CYS A 98 -19.70 -3.93 8.11
CA CYS A 98 -19.05 -5.10 7.53
C CYS A 98 -17.84 -5.50 8.37
N GLN A 99 -17.75 -6.77 8.79
CA GLN A 99 -16.65 -7.25 9.65
C GLN A 99 -15.27 -7.18 8.97
N ILE A 100 -15.24 -7.30 7.65
CA ILE A 100 -14.00 -7.33 6.86
C ILE A 100 -13.69 -6.00 6.19
N ASN A 101 -14.50 -4.96 6.40
CA ASN A 101 -14.39 -3.66 5.74
C ASN A 101 -14.39 -3.77 4.20
N ASP A 102 -15.48 -4.32 3.66
CA ASP A 102 -15.62 -4.61 2.22
C ASP A 102 -15.68 -3.34 1.36
N ASP A 103 -15.32 -3.47 0.09
CA ASP A 103 -15.28 -2.36 -0.89
C ASP A 103 -16.71 -1.96 -1.29
N PRO A 104 -17.15 -0.72 -1.04
CA PRO A 104 -18.48 -0.26 -1.43
C PRO A 104 -18.75 -0.23 -2.93
N LEU A 105 -17.72 -0.34 -3.78
CA LEU A 105 -17.81 -0.26 -5.24
C LEU A 105 -17.52 -1.59 -5.97
N ALA A 106 -17.28 -2.67 -5.23
CA ALA A 106 -17.02 -4.00 -5.79
C ALA A 106 -18.27 -4.69 -6.38
#